data_AF-R4TB41-F1
#
_entry.id   AF-R4TB41-F1
#
_cell.length_a   1.000
_cell.length_b   1.000
_cell.length_c   1.000
_cell.angle_alpha   90.00
_cell.angle_beta   90.00
_cell.angle_gamma   90.00
#
_symmetry.space_group_name_H-M   'P 1'
#
loop_
_entity.id
_entity.type
_entity.pdbx_description
1 polymer ?
#
loop_
_entity_poly.entity_id
_entity_poly.type
_entity_poly.pdbx_seq_one_letter_code
_entity_poly.pdbx_strand_id
1 'polypeptide(L)'
;MPSVPEESGCRRSRLPAEDAGRGLPPRHSVHRHRADFTLRSHLGEAIAIETNLSYDTRDPLAVTLSFQRAGGQPAEWVLGRDLLVEGLVFPVGDGDVRIHPDDEDPGLVWIHLEVPVGRAELTGCCRQLAAFIGCTAAVVPFGREMEWMEIDASIARLFTEDCDDLPES
;
A
#
# COMPACT_ATOMS: atom_id res chain seq x y z
N MET A 1 33.86 -8.20 -44.49
CA MET A 1 33.55 -7.05 -43.62
C MET A 1 32.05 -6.88 -43.61
N PRO A 2 31.35 -7.20 -42.51
CA PRO A 2 29.93 -6.91 -42.39
C PRO A 2 29.71 -5.44 -41.99
N SER A 3 28.68 -4.87 -42.58
CA SER A 3 28.25 -3.48 -42.51
C SER A 3 27.78 -3.09 -41.11
N VAL A 4 28.19 -1.90 -40.66
CA VAL A 4 27.63 -1.20 -39.51
C VAL A 4 26.33 -0.52 -39.94
N PRO A 5 25.20 -0.66 -39.22
CA PRO A 5 24.08 0.26 -39.37
C PRO A 5 24.20 1.42 -38.38
N GLU A 6 24.01 2.62 -38.91
CA GLU A 6 24.02 3.90 -38.22
C GLU A 6 22.90 4.01 -37.17
N GLU A 7 23.26 4.52 -36.01
CA GLU A 7 22.35 5.08 -35.02
C GLU A 7 21.68 6.33 -35.62
N SER A 8 20.34 6.39 -35.57
CA SER A 8 19.62 7.63 -35.90
C SER A 8 18.28 7.69 -35.19
N GLY A 9 18.30 8.39 -34.06
CA GLY A 9 17.23 9.31 -33.66
C GLY A 9 15.96 8.69 -33.09
N CYS A 10 15.99 8.34 -31.81
CA CYS A 10 14.78 8.25 -30.99
C CYS A 10 14.05 9.61 -31.05
N ARG A 11 12.98 9.70 -31.85
CA ARG A 11 12.10 10.87 -31.87
C ARG A 11 11.46 10.99 -30.48
N ARG A 12 11.87 12.00 -29.71
CA ARG A 12 11.12 12.46 -28.54
C ARG A 12 9.72 12.85 -28.99
N SER A 13 8.76 11.96 -28.81
CA SER A 13 7.34 12.30 -28.86
C SER A 13 7.05 13.21 -27.68
N ARG A 14 6.84 14.49 -27.99
CA ARG A 14 6.37 15.54 -27.07
C ARG A 14 5.01 15.10 -26.53
N LEU A 15 4.93 14.76 -25.25
CA LEU A 15 3.66 14.56 -24.56
C LEU A 15 2.84 15.86 -24.65
N PRO A 16 1.55 15.81 -25.01
CA PRO A 16 0.71 16.99 -25.00
C PRO A 16 0.58 17.54 -23.57
N ALA A 17 0.46 18.86 -23.50
CA ALA A 17 0.36 19.63 -22.27
C ALA A 17 -0.71 19.07 -21.33
N GLU A 18 -0.37 19.02 -20.06
CA GLU A 18 -1.27 18.72 -18.95
C GLU A 18 -2.49 19.64 -19.04
N ASP A 19 -3.61 19.07 -19.43
CA ASP A 19 -4.91 19.71 -19.31
C ASP A 19 -5.19 19.81 -17.81
N ALA A 20 -4.96 20.98 -17.24
CA ALA A 20 -5.43 21.37 -15.93
C ALA A 20 -6.96 21.53 -15.97
N GLY A 21 -7.65 20.44 -16.29
CA GLY A 21 -9.06 20.28 -15.99
C GLY A 21 -9.17 20.19 -14.49
N ARG A 22 -9.73 21.23 -13.85
CA ARG A 22 -10.27 21.12 -12.49
C ARG A 22 -11.44 20.12 -12.56
N GLY A 23 -11.09 18.84 -12.57
CA GLY A 23 -12.03 17.74 -12.47
C GLY A 23 -12.79 17.86 -11.15
N LEU A 24 -14.03 17.35 -11.15
CA LEU A 24 -14.76 17.17 -9.91
C LEU A 24 -13.86 16.40 -8.94
N PRO A 25 -13.79 16.78 -7.64
CA PRO A 25 -12.97 16.05 -6.67
C PRO A 25 -13.30 14.56 -6.75
N PRO A 26 -12.27 13.70 -6.72
CA PRO A 26 -12.48 12.26 -6.83
C PRO A 26 -13.44 11.79 -5.74
N ARG A 27 -14.38 10.92 -6.10
CA ARG A 27 -15.33 10.37 -5.13
C ARG A 27 -14.60 9.36 -4.26
N HIS A 28 -14.37 9.72 -3.01
CA HIS A 28 -13.74 8.79 -2.08
C HIS A 28 -14.61 7.56 -1.83
N SER A 29 -13.96 6.39 -1.82
CA SER A 29 -14.54 5.08 -1.61
C SER A 29 -13.62 4.20 -0.77
N VAL A 30 -14.20 3.17 -0.15
CA VAL A 30 -13.49 2.18 0.65
C VAL A 30 -13.72 0.80 0.05
N HIS A 31 -12.65 0.08 -0.25
CA HIS A 31 -12.67 -1.27 -0.81
C HIS A 31 -12.18 -2.26 0.23
N ARG A 32 -12.99 -3.29 0.53
CA ARG A 32 -12.66 -4.29 1.55
C ARG A 32 -12.74 -5.70 0.98
N HIS A 33 -11.68 -6.48 1.16
CA HIS A 33 -11.58 -7.86 0.68
C HIS A 33 -11.23 -8.78 1.85
N ARG A 34 -11.93 -9.90 1.97
CA ARG A 34 -11.54 -10.97 2.88
C ARG A 34 -10.42 -11.77 2.24
N ALA A 35 -9.39 -12.08 3.00
CA ALA A 35 -8.26 -12.90 2.59
C ALA A 35 -7.88 -13.86 3.72
N ASP A 36 -7.44 -15.05 3.34
CA ASP A 36 -7.08 -16.09 4.29
C ASP A 36 -5.58 -16.00 4.56
N PHE A 37 -5.22 -15.89 5.83
CA PHE A 37 -3.83 -15.86 6.26
C PHE A 37 -3.57 -16.96 7.28
N THR A 38 -2.32 -17.40 7.35
CA THR A 38 -1.84 -18.26 8.42
C THR A 38 -0.89 -17.46 9.29
N LEU A 39 -1.19 -17.36 10.59
CA LEU A 39 -0.32 -16.77 11.59
C LEU A 39 0.58 -17.84 12.17
N ARG A 40 1.89 -17.60 12.13
CA ARG A 40 2.88 -18.39 12.86
C ARG A 40 3.24 -17.67 14.15
N SER A 41 3.03 -18.35 15.27
CA SER A 41 3.49 -17.88 16.57
C SER A 41 4.97 -18.18 16.74
N HIS A 42 5.60 -17.50 17.71
CA HIS A 42 6.99 -17.76 18.09
C HIS A 42 7.24 -19.19 18.61
N LEU A 43 6.18 -19.93 18.95
CA LEU A 43 6.25 -21.35 19.38
C LEU A 43 6.18 -22.33 18.20
N GLY A 44 6.06 -21.84 16.96
CA GLY A 44 6.00 -22.65 15.75
C GLY A 44 4.61 -23.18 15.39
N GLU A 45 3.58 -22.83 16.15
CA GLU A 45 2.19 -23.16 15.81
C GLU A 45 1.69 -22.27 14.67
N ALA A 46 1.02 -22.89 13.69
CA ALA A 46 0.40 -22.23 12.56
C ALA A 46 -1.14 -22.25 12.72
N ILE A 47 -1.75 -21.06 12.77
CA ILE A 47 -3.19 -20.90 12.98
C ILE A 47 -3.77 -20.13 11.79
N ALA A 48 -4.82 -20.68 11.17
CA ALA A 48 -5.58 -19.95 10.16
C ALA A 48 -6.32 -18.78 10.81
N ILE A 49 -6.14 -17.58 10.26
CA ILE A 49 -6.77 -16.35 10.71
C ILE A 49 -7.54 -15.70 9.58
N GLU A 50 -8.71 -15.18 9.90
CA GLU A 50 -9.49 -14.36 8.98
C GLU A 50 -8.93 -12.94 8.97
N THR A 51 -8.52 -12.49 7.78
CA THR A 51 -7.97 -11.16 7.56
C THR A 51 -8.88 -10.36 6.63
N ASN A 52 -9.13 -9.10 6.97
CA ASN A 52 -9.73 -8.15 6.05
C ASN A 52 -8.68 -7.15 5.57
N LEU A 53 -8.51 -7.08 4.26
CA LEU A 53 -7.77 -6.04 3.55
C LEU A 53 -8.71 -4.87 3.29
N SER A 54 -8.28 -3.64 3.60
CA SER A 54 -9.05 -2.42 3.36
C SER A 54 -8.18 -1.39 2.65
N TYR A 55 -8.78 -0.69 1.68
CA TYR A 55 -8.19 0.40 0.93
C TYR A 55 -9.16 1.58 0.93
N ASP A 56 -8.78 2.71 1.52
CA ASP A 56 -9.54 3.96 1.44
C ASP A 56 -8.82 4.90 0.47
N THR A 57 -9.51 5.34 -0.56
CA THR A 57 -9.00 6.34 -1.52
C THR A 57 -8.63 7.70 -0.90
N ARG A 58 -9.03 7.98 0.35
CA ARG A 58 -8.56 9.14 1.13
C ARG A 58 -7.11 8.99 1.60
N ASP A 59 -6.65 7.76 1.74
CA ASP A 59 -5.27 7.41 2.05
C ASP A 59 -4.73 6.44 0.98
N PRO A 60 -4.53 6.94 -0.25
CA PRO A 60 -4.29 6.10 -1.43
C PRO A 60 -2.95 5.37 -1.41
N LEU A 61 -2.05 5.72 -0.49
CA LEU A 61 -0.74 5.11 -0.29
C LEU A 61 -0.79 3.93 0.70
N ALA A 62 -1.90 3.75 1.41
CA ALA A 62 -2.02 2.80 2.50
C ALA A 62 -2.96 1.63 2.17
N VAL A 63 -2.58 0.45 2.65
CA VAL A 63 -3.46 -0.71 2.74
C VAL A 63 -3.54 -1.14 4.20
N THR A 64 -4.75 -1.29 4.72
CA THR A 64 -4.96 -1.78 6.08
C THR A 64 -5.23 -3.29 6.08
N LEU A 65 -4.41 -4.03 6.82
CA LEU A 65 -4.63 -5.43 7.19
C LEU A 65 -5.27 -5.47 8.57
N SER A 66 -6.42 -6.12 8.71
CA SER A 66 -7.11 -6.26 10.00
C SER A 66 -7.37 -7.73 10.31
N PHE A 67 -6.79 -8.22 11.41
CA PHE A 67 -6.89 -9.60 11.86
C PHE A 67 -7.90 -9.70 13.00
N GLN A 68 -8.90 -10.57 12.87
CA GLN A 68 -9.83 -10.82 13.97
C GLN A 68 -9.16 -11.71 15.03
N ARG A 69 -9.03 -11.23 16.27
CA ARG A 69 -8.60 -12.05 17.42
C ARG A 69 -9.81 -12.59 18.14
N ALA A 70 -9.79 -13.88 18.48
CA ALA A 70 -10.85 -14.49 19.28
C ALA A 70 -10.99 -13.75 20.63
N GLY A 71 -12.14 -13.10 20.85
CA GLY A 71 -12.47 -12.42 22.10
C GLY A 71 -11.78 -11.07 22.35
N GLY A 72 -11.19 -10.43 21.33
CA GLY A 72 -10.48 -9.14 21.48
C GLY A 72 -10.76 -8.15 20.36
N GLN A 73 -10.19 -6.95 20.50
CA GLN A 73 -10.19 -5.94 19.43
C GLN A 73 -9.33 -6.44 18.26
N PRO A 74 -9.76 -6.26 17.00
CA PRO A 74 -8.96 -6.63 15.84
C PRO A 74 -7.60 -5.91 15.87
N ALA A 75 -6.55 -6.62 15.50
CA ALA A 75 -5.24 -6.03 15.30
C ALA A 75 -5.20 -5.44 13.89
N GLU A 76 -4.98 -4.13 13.79
CA GLU A 76 -4.89 -3.41 12.52
C GLU A 76 -3.44 -3.02 12.22
N TRP A 77 -3.02 -3.27 10.99
CA TRP A 77 -1.71 -2.93 10.46
C TRP A 77 -1.89 -2.12 9.20
N VAL A 78 -1.15 -1.03 9.09
CA VAL A 78 -1.14 -0.18 7.89
C VAL A 78 0.17 -0.42 7.16
N LEU A 79 0.07 -0.82 5.90
CA LEU A 79 1.21 -1.13 5.04
C LEU A 79 1.20 -0.19 3.85
N GLY A 80 2.39 0.13 3.33
CA GLY A 80 2.52 0.82 2.06
C GLY A 80 1.91 -0.02 0.94
N ARG A 81 1.08 0.60 0.10
CA ARG A 81 0.48 -0.06 -1.07
C ARG A 81 1.55 -0.58 -2.02
N ASP A 82 2.57 0.23 -2.31
CA ASP A 82 3.71 -0.15 -3.14
C ASP A 82 4.56 -1.23 -2.47
N LEU A 83 4.77 -1.16 -1.16
CA LEU A 83 5.47 -2.21 -0.40
C LEU A 83 4.79 -3.57 -0.60
N LEU A 84 3.45 -3.60 -0.55
CA LEU A 84 2.69 -4.83 -0.80
C LEU A 84 2.86 -5.32 -2.24
N VAL A 85 2.88 -4.43 -3.23
CA VAL A 85 3.07 -4.77 -4.66
C VAL A 85 4.45 -5.38 -4.89
N GLU A 86 5.50 -4.70 -4.45
CA GLU A 86 6.88 -5.15 -4.63
C GLU A 86 7.14 -6.47 -3.89
N GLY A 87 6.57 -6.60 -2.69
CA GLY A 87 6.67 -7.80 -1.86
C GLY A 87 6.01 -9.06 -2.44
N LEU A 88 5.15 -8.93 -3.45
CA LEU A 88 4.65 -10.08 -4.21
C LEU A 88 5.70 -10.62 -5.20
N VAL A 89 6.75 -9.85 -5.51
CA VAL A 89 7.71 -10.14 -6.58
C VAL A 89 9.12 -10.40 -6.03
N PHE A 90 9.56 -9.64 -5.03
CA PHE A 90 10.89 -9.80 -4.42
C PHE A 90 10.88 -9.35 -2.94
N PRO A 91 11.89 -9.74 -2.14
CA PRO A 91 11.98 -9.34 -0.75
C PRO A 91 12.13 -7.82 -0.57
N VAL A 92 11.24 -7.20 0.21
CA VAL A 92 11.22 -5.75 0.50
C VAL A 92 10.87 -5.44 1.96
N GLY A 93 11.21 -4.23 2.38
CA GLY A 93 10.99 -3.72 3.73
C GLY A 93 12.25 -3.78 4.60
N ASP A 94 12.53 -2.70 5.31
CA ASP A 94 13.70 -2.55 6.21
C ASP A 94 13.31 -2.15 7.64
N GLY A 95 12.00 -2.15 7.95
CA GLY A 95 11.48 -1.73 9.25
C GLY A 95 10.60 -2.78 9.92
N ASP A 96 9.54 -2.28 10.55
CA ASP A 96 8.52 -3.05 11.25
C ASP A 96 7.71 -3.98 10.33
N VAL A 97 7.79 -3.76 9.01
CA VAL A 97 7.12 -4.56 7.99
C VAL A 97 8.15 -5.04 6.98
N ARG A 98 8.20 -6.35 6.76
CA ARG A 98 8.98 -6.98 5.68
C ARG A 98 8.10 -7.97 4.92
N ILE A 99 8.17 -7.95 3.60
CA ILE A 99 7.34 -8.77 2.72
C ILE A 99 8.24 -9.48 1.71
N HIS A 100 8.01 -10.76 1.50
CA HIS A 100 8.71 -11.51 0.45
C HIS A 100 7.85 -12.65 -0.09
N PRO A 101 8.02 -13.02 -1.37
CA PRO A 101 7.46 -14.28 -1.86
C PRO A 101 8.08 -15.46 -1.13
N ASP A 102 7.34 -16.57 -1.02
CA ASP A 102 7.92 -17.83 -0.55
C ASP A 102 8.83 -18.43 -1.63
N ASP A 103 9.99 -18.96 -1.21
CA ASP A 103 10.99 -19.52 -2.12
C ASP A 103 10.57 -20.88 -2.72
N GLU A 104 9.72 -21.64 -2.02
CA GLU A 104 9.30 -23.00 -2.41
C GLU A 104 7.91 -23.01 -3.06
N ASP A 105 6.98 -22.19 -2.57
CA ASP A 105 5.61 -22.05 -3.08
C ASP A 105 5.33 -20.63 -3.60
N PRO A 106 5.38 -20.39 -4.93
CA PRO A 106 5.12 -19.07 -5.51
C PRO A 106 3.66 -18.59 -5.31
N GLY A 107 2.77 -19.45 -4.83
CA GLY A 107 1.41 -19.10 -4.43
C GLY A 107 1.32 -18.40 -3.07
N LEU A 108 2.40 -18.37 -2.29
CA LEU A 108 2.45 -17.84 -0.93
C LEU A 108 3.37 -16.61 -0.83
N VAL A 109 2.99 -15.71 0.07
CA VAL A 109 3.75 -14.50 0.40
C VAL A 109 3.84 -14.40 1.91
N TRP A 110 5.05 -14.12 2.38
CA TRP A 110 5.36 -13.87 3.77
C TRP A 110 5.23 -12.39 4.09
N ILE A 111 4.58 -12.08 5.21
CA ILE A 111 4.52 -10.76 5.80
C ILE A 111 5.00 -10.87 7.25
N HIS A 112 6.16 -10.27 7.53
CA HIS A 112 6.73 -10.15 8.85
C HIS A 112 6.36 -8.80 9.43
N LEU A 113 5.81 -8.84 10.63
CA LEU A 113 5.33 -7.67 11.36
C LEU A 113 6.04 -7.65 12.72
N GLU A 114 6.82 -6.61 12.97
CA GLU A 114 7.66 -6.50 14.16
C GLU A 114 7.47 -5.14 14.81
N VAL A 115 7.21 -5.13 16.12
CA VAL A 115 7.19 -3.93 16.96
C VAL A 115 7.92 -4.25 18.26
N PRO A 116 8.36 -3.26 19.05
CA PRO A 116 9.11 -3.51 20.29
C PRO A 116 8.40 -4.44 21.28
N VAL A 117 7.07 -4.49 21.23
CA VAL A 117 6.21 -5.29 22.12
C VAL A 117 5.89 -6.68 21.56
N GLY A 118 6.25 -6.99 20.31
CA GLY A 118 5.99 -8.31 19.74
C GLY A 118 6.26 -8.47 18.24
N ARG A 119 6.31 -9.72 17.81
CA ARG A 119 6.50 -10.13 16.41
C ARG A 119 5.37 -11.05 15.95
N ALA A 120 4.93 -10.90 14.70
CA ALA A 120 4.02 -11.79 14.02
C ALA A 120 4.57 -12.14 12.63
N GLU A 121 4.46 -13.42 12.27
CA GLU A 121 4.81 -13.91 10.94
C GLU A 121 3.54 -14.45 10.28
N LEU A 122 3.25 -13.93 9.10
CA LEU A 122 2.03 -14.25 8.38
C LEU A 122 2.37 -14.83 7.02
N THR A 123 1.59 -15.81 6.59
CA THR A 123 1.61 -16.31 5.21
C THR A 123 0.24 -16.10 4.58
N GLY A 124 0.19 -15.43 3.44
CA GLY A 124 -1.04 -15.14 2.70
C GLY A 124 -1.00 -15.70 1.27
N CYS A 125 -2.18 -15.84 0.66
CA CYS A 125 -2.29 -16.23 -0.74
C CYS A 125 -1.89 -15.08 -1.68
N CYS A 126 -0.84 -15.28 -2.47
CA CYS A 126 -0.34 -14.31 -3.45
C CYS A 126 -1.45 -13.88 -4.42
N ARG A 127 -2.28 -14.82 -4.90
CA ARG A 127 -3.39 -14.52 -5.82
C ARG A 127 -4.45 -13.60 -5.20
N GLN A 128 -4.82 -13.82 -3.94
CA GLN A 128 -5.81 -12.98 -3.24
C GLN A 128 -5.28 -11.55 -3.07
N LEU A 129 -4.00 -11.41 -2.69
CA LEU A 129 -3.34 -10.11 -2.54
C LEU A 129 -3.22 -9.39 -3.88
N ALA A 130 -2.76 -10.09 -4.93
CA ALA A 130 -2.66 -9.54 -6.28
C ALA A 130 -4.01 -9.08 -6.83
N ALA A 131 -5.09 -9.85 -6.60
CA ALA A 131 -6.43 -9.46 -7.01
C ALA A 131 -6.91 -8.20 -6.28
N PHE A 132 -6.66 -8.11 -4.98
CA PHE A 132 -6.99 -6.91 -4.20
C PHE A 132 -6.21 -5.68 -4.70
N ILE A 133 -4.90 -5.81 -4.92
CA ILE A 133 -4.04 -4.74 -5.48
C ILE A 133 -4.53 -4.31 -6.87
N GLY A 134 -4.94 -5.27 -7.71
CA GLY A 134 -5.54 -4.96 -9.01
C GLY A 134 -6.80 -4.09 -8.88
N CYS A 135 -7.64 -4.36 -7.87
CA CYS A 135 -8.80 -3.52 -7.57
C CYS A 135 -8.41 -2.12 -7.08
N THR A 136 -7.39 -1.98 -6.22
CA THR A 136 -6.95 -0.66 -5.75
C THR A 136 -6.36 0.17 -6.91
N ALA A 137 -5.58 -0.45 -7.78
CA ALA A 137 -5.01 0.18 -8.97
C ALA A 137 -6.06 0.63 -10.00
N ALA A 138 -7.20 -0.08 -10.08
CA ALA A 138 -8.31 0.29 -10.94
C ALA A 138 -9.06 1.54 -10.43
N VAL A 139 -9.01 1.81 -9.12
CA VAL A 139 -9.67 2.97 -8.49
C VAL A 139 -8.72 4.16 -8.46
N VAL A 140 -7.49 3.95 -7.96
CA VAL A 140 -6.42 4.95 -7.93
C VAL A 140 -5.20 4.35 -8.63
N PRO A 141 -4.91 4.74 -9.87
CA PRO A 141 -3.73 4.27 -10.59
C PRO A 141 -2.44 4.59 -9.83
N PHE A 142 -1.45 3.70 -9.92
CA PHE A 142 -0.12 3.97 -9.38
C PHE A 142 0.50 5.21 -10.03
N GLY A 143 1.11 6.06 -9.22
CA GLY A 143 1.68 7.36 -9.64
C GLY A 143 0.66 8.49 -9.79
N ARG A 144 -0.64 8.26 -9.54
CA ARG A 144 -1.70 9.28 -9.55
C ARG A 144 -2.29 9.56 -8.16
N GLU A 145 -1.66 9.04 -7.10
CA GLU A 145 -2.15 9.13 -5.72
C GLU A 145 -2.31 10.58 -5.26
N MET A 146 -1.41 11.47 -5.70
CA MET A 146 -1.44 12.90 -5.36
C MET A 146 -2.73 13.61 -5.78
N GLU A 147 -3.43 13.11 -6.81
CA GLU A 147 -4.72 13.66 -7.25
C GLU A 147 -5.86 13.38 -6.25
N TRP A 148 -5.64 12.42 -5.34
CA TRP A 148 -6.61 11.94 -4.36
C TRP A 148 -6.30 12.42 -2.95
N MET A 149 -5.08 12.87 -2.69
CA MET A 149 -4.67 13.36 -1.39
C MET A 149 -4.93 14.87 -1.28
N GLU A 150 -5.76 15.29 -0.34
CA GLU A 150 -6.01 16.72 -0.04
C GLU A 150 -4.85 17.32 0.79
N ILE A 151 -3.62 17.24 0.28
CA ILE A 151 -2.40 17.61 1.02
C ILE A 151 -2.38 19.10 1.36
N ASP A 152 -2.71 19.98 0.41
CA ASP A 152 -2.76 21.44 0.65
C ASP A 152 -3.76 21.81 1.75
N ALA A 153 -4.95 21.19 1.74
CA ALA A 153 -5.96 21.43 2.77
C ALA A 153 -5.51 20.89 4.15
N SER A 154 -4.78 19.79 4.17
CA SER A 154 -4.27 19.16 5.39
C SER A 154 -3.16 20.01 6.03
N ILE A 155 -2.22 20.50 5.21
CA ILE A 155 -1.14 21.39 5.65
C ILE A 155 -1.70 22.74 6.14
N ALA A 156 -2.68 23.30 5.44
CA ALA A 156 -3.30 24.57 5.85
C ALA A 156 -3.96 24.50 7.24
N ARG A 157 -4.54 23.35 7.61
CA ARG A 157 -5.10 23.14 8.95
C ARG A 157 -4.03 23.19 10.04
N LEU A 158 -2.92 22.47 9.84
CA LEU A 158 -1.80 22.45 10.79
C LEU A 158 -1.24 23.85 11.08
N PHE A 159 -1.21 24.75 10.08
CA PHE A 159 -0.74 26.12 10.25
C PHE A 159 -1.80 27.11 10.77
N THR A 160 -3.08 26.75 10.74
CA THR A 160 -4.15 27.59 11.29
C THR A 160 -4.31 27.38 12.80
N GLU A 161 -3.91 26.21 13.31
CA GLU A 161 -3.98 25.85 14.74
C GLU A 161 -2.89 26.52 15.62
N ASP A 162 -1.92 27.23 15.03
CA ASP A 162 -0.84 27.96 15.74
C ASP A 162 -1.11 29.47 15.88
N CYS A 163 -2.24 29.98 15.36
CA CYS A 163 -2.53 31.42 15.30
C CYS A 163 -3.61 31.88 16.31
N ASP A 164 -3.66 31.28 17.50
CA ASP A 164 -4.57 31.73 18.58
C ASP A 164 -3.93 31.58 19.98
N ASP A 165 -2.73 32.16 20.19
CA ASP A 165 -2.27 32.55 21.53
C ASP A 165 -1.15 33.61 21.45
N LEU A 166 -1.53 34.85 21.12
CA LEU A 166 -0.77 36.01 21.57
C LEU A 166 -1.75 36.92 22.32
N PRO A 167 -1.67 37.02 23.65
CA PRO A 167 -2.48 37.99 24.37
C PRO A 167 -2.06 39.40 23.95
N GLU A 168 -3.00 40.16 23.37
CA GLU A 168 -2.87 41.61 23.28
C GLU A 168 -2.88 42.19 24.71
N SER A 169 -1.67 42.56 25.17
CA SER A 169 -1.31 43.51 26.23
C SER A 169 -2.03 43.46 27.58
#